data_AF-A0A935AG80-F1
#
_entry.id   AF-A0A935AG80-F1
#
_cell.length_a   1.000
_cell.length_b   1.000
_cell.length_c   1.000
_cell.angle_alpha   90.00
_cell.angle_beta   90.00
_cell.angle_gamma   90.00
#
_symmetry.space_group_name_H-M   'P 1'
#
loop_
_entity.id
_entity.type
_entity.pdbx_description
1 polymer ?
#
loop_
_entity_poly.entity_id
_entity_poly.type
_entity_poly.pdbx_seq_one_letter_code
_entity_poly.pdbx_strand_id
1 'polypeptide(L)'
;MTHHFRRPIAVFAFLVGAYLLVLSPAFLWPSYLDSPVGVLVALPYLSVYLFHTLGVPGLLVNDGACGWGWCAPTAFGWCFIAAFWLGLAWVVALGLVRWRGRGVSP
;
A
#
# COMPACT_ATOMS: atom_id res chain seq x y z
N MET A 1 -1.78 -12.50 -25.82
CA MET A 1 -2.31 -12.67 -24.45
C MET A 1 -2.28 -11.34 -23.72
N THR A 2 -3.44 -10.79 -23.33
CA THR A 2 -3.73 -9.74 -22.29
C THR A 2 -4.94 -8.87 -22.69
N HIS A 3 -6.07 -9.48 -23.05
CA HIS A 3 -7.35 -8.75 -23.22
C HIS A 3 -8.05 -8.40 -21.88
N HIS A 4 -7.48 -8.80 -20.73
CA HIS A 4 -8.14 -8.66 -19.42
C HIS A 4 -8.07 -7.25 -18.79
N PHE A 5 -7.16 -6.37 -19.22
CA PHE A 5 -6.94 -5.06 -18.58
C PHE A 5 -7.88 -3.94 -19.06
N ARG A 6 -9.07 -4.27 -19.58
CA ARG A 6 -10.10 -3.26 -19.88
C ARG A 6 -10.87 -2.79 -18.65
N ARG A 7 -10.92 -3.60 -17.59
CA ARG A 7 -11.71 -3.29 -16.39
C ARG A 7 -10.79 -2.80 -15.27
N PRO A 8 -11.08 -1.65 -14.62
CA PRO A 8 -10.28 -1.14 -13.50
C PRO A 8 -10.10 -2.16 -12.38
N ILE A 9 -11.13 -2.98 -12.13
CA ILE A 9 -11.08 -4.03 -11.12
C ILE A 9 -10.04 -5.12 -11.42
N ALA A 10 -9.81 -5.45 -12.69
CA ALA A 10 -8.79 -6.42 -13.07
C ALA A 10 -7.38 -5.84 -12.87
N VAL A 11 -7.17 -4.56 -13.21
CA VAL A 11 -5.90 -3.87 -12.94
C VAL A 11 -5.65 -3.75 -11.44
N PHE A 12 -6.67 -3.36 -10.66
CA PHE A 12 -6.59 -3.27 -9.21
C PHE A 12 -6.24 -4.62 -8.57
N ALA A 13 -6.97 -5.69 -8.92
CA ALA A 13 -6.70 -7.03 -8.40
C ALA A 13 -5.29 -7.50 -8.77
N PHE A 14 -4.81 -7.17 -9.97
CA PHE A 14 -3.43 -7.45 -10.37
C PHE A 14 -2.41 -6.69 -9.52
N LEU A 15 -2.61 -5.38 -9.29
CA LEU A 15 -1.70 -4.57 -8.47
C LEU A 15 -1.60 -5.09 -7.04
N VAL A 16 -2.76 -5.32 -6.41
CA VAL A 16 -2.83 -5.87 -5.03
C VAL A 16 -2.26 -7.29 -4.98
N GLY A 17 -2.64 -8.13 -5.94
CA GLY A 17 -2.16 -9.51 -6.01
C GLY A 17 -0.65 -9.61 -6.22
N ALA A 18 -0.09 -8.80 -7.12
CA ALA A 18 1.35 -8.76 -7.36
C ALA A 18 2.11 -8.24 -6.13
N TYR A 19 1.58 -7.22 -5.46
CA TYR A 19 2.16 -6.71 -4.21
C TYR A 19 2.20 -7.78 -3.12
N LEU A 20 1.08 -8.47 -2.88
CA LEU A 20 1.01 -9.56 -1.90
C LEU A 20 1.91 -10.74 -2.27
N LEU A 21 2.00 -11.07 -3.55
CA LEU A 21 2.87 -12.13 -4.05
C LEU A 21 4.34 -11.79 -3.81
N VAL A 22 4.77 -10.56 -4.08
CA VAL A 22 6.14 -10.09 -3.80
C VAL A 22 6.45 -10.16 -2.31
N LEU A 23 5.49 -9.84 -1.44
CA LEU A 23 5.69 -9.89 0.01
C LEU A 23 5.56 -11.29 0.62
N SER A 24 4.96 -12.24 -0.09
CA SER A 24 4.70 -13.59 0.42
C SER A 24 5.94 -14.35 0.97
N PRO A 25 7.17 -14.19 0.44
CA PRO A 25 8.34 -14.86 1.03
C PRO A 25 8.68 -14.39 2.44
N ALA A 26 8.28 -13.16 2.82
CA ALA A 26 8.57 -12.62 4.15
C ALA A 26 7.91 -13.43 5.28
N PHE A 27 6.83 -14.17 5.00
CA PHE A 27 6.18 -15.04 5.98
C PHE A 27 7.02 -16.29 6.31
N LEU A 28 7.94 -16.68 5.42
CA LEU A 28 8.80 -17.85 5.59
C LEU A 28 10.23 -17.44 5.99
N TRP A 29 10.71 -16.32 5.44
CA TRP A 29 12.04 -15.78 5.68
C TRP A 29 11.96 -14.30 6.09
N PRO A 30 11.94 -13.99 7.39
CA PRO A 30 11.87 -12.61 7.88
C PRO A 30 13.01 -11.72 7.36
N SER A 31 14.20 -12.29 7.17
CA SER A 31 15.37 -11.60 6.61
C SER A 31 15.19 -11.14 5.16
N TYR A 32 14.13 -11.60 4.47
CA TYR A 32 13.75 -11.07 3.17
C TYR A 32 13.42 -9.57 3.22
N LEU A 33 12.92 -9.08 4.36
CA LEU A 33 12.62 -7.67 4.58
C LEU A 33 13.87 -6.81 4.81
N ASP A 34 15.04 -7.41 5.06
CA ASP A 34 16.31 -6.69 5.15
C ASP A 34 16.84 -6.28 3.75
N SER A 35 16.23 -6.83 2.69
CA SER A 35 16.50 -6.42 1.31
C SER A 35 15.75 -5.12 0.94
N PRO A 36 16.02 -4.51 -0.22
CA PRO A 36 15.26 -3.35 -0.70
C PRO A 36 13.75 -3.57 -0.78
N VAL A 37 13.28 -4.83 -0.80
CA VAL A 37 11.86 -5.18 -0.75
C VAL A 37 11.20 -4.71 0.56
N GLY A 38 11.95 -4.62 1.67
CA GLY A 38 11.45 -4.10 2.95
C GLY A 38 10.86 -2.69 2.86
N VAL A 39 11.34 -1.88 1.90
CA VAL A 39 10.79 -0.54 1.63
C VAL A 39 9.31 -0.59 1.25
N LEU A 40 8.86 -1.66 0.58
CA LEU A 40 7.44 -1.84 0.23
C LEU A 40 6.55 -1.96 1.47
N VAL A 41 7.05 -2.53 2.56
CA VAL A 41 6.34 -2.61 3.85
C VAL A 41 6.51 -1.33 4.67
N ALA A 42 7.71 -0.71 4.61
CA ALA A 42 8.01 0.51 5.33
C ALA A 42 7.19 1.72 4.82
N LEU A 43 6.93 1.82 3.51
CA LEU A 43 6.17 2.93 2.92
C LEU A 43 4.74 3.06 3.49
N PRO A 44 3.94 1.97 3.56
CA PRO A 44 2.67 2.02 4.25
C PRO A 44 2.76 2.42 5.71
N TYR A 45 3.74 1.90 6.43
CA TYR A 45 3.99 2.30 7.81
C TYR A 45 4.28 3.80 7.92
N LEU A 46 5.19 4.34 7.09
CA LEU A 46 5.55 5.75 7.06
C LEU A 46 4.37 6.67 6.80
N SER A 47 3.39 6.24 6.00
CA SER A 47 2.16 7.01 5.80
C SER A 47 1.42 7.26 7.12
N VAL A 48 1.36 6.27 8.02
CA VAL A 48 0.72 6.42 9.34
C VAL A 48 1.45 7.46 10.19
N TYR A 49 2.77 7.44 10.19
CA TYR A 49 3.57 8.45 10.90
C TYR A 49 3.32 9.84 10.35
N LEU A 50 3.30 9.98 9.01
CA LEU A 50 3.01 11.25 8.36
C LEU A 50 1.62 11.77 8.73
N PHE A 51 0.60 10.92 8.68
CA PHE A 51 -0.76 11.36 9.04
C PHE A 51 -0.93 11.61 10.54
N HIS A 52 -0.18 10.91 11.38
CA HIS A 52 -0.13 11.18 12.81
C HIS A 52 0.50 12.55 13.10
N THR A 53 1.60 12.91 12.44
CA THR A 53 2.21 14.24 12.58
C THR A 53 1.34 15.37 12.02
N LEU A 54 0.46 15.06 11.05
CA LEU A 54 -0.59 15.96 10.57
C LEU A 54 -1.79 16.07 11.53
N GLY A 55 -1.75 15.40 12.69
CA GLY A 55 -2.73 15.54 13.77
C GLY A 55 -3.87 14.54 13.73
N VAL A 56 -3.78 13.44 12.97
CA VAL A 56 -4.78 12.36 13.03
C VAL A 56 -4.52 11.52 14.29
N PRO A 57 -5.40 11.59 15.31
CA PRO A 57 -5.16 10.92 16.58
C PRO A 57 -5.40 9.41 16.48
N GLY A 58 -4.78 8.64 17.39
CA GLY A 58 -5.04 7.21 17.52
C GLY A 58 -4.51 6.35 16.38
N LEU A 59 -3.66 6.87 15.50
CA LEU A 59 -3.02 6.11 14.43
C LEU A 59 -1.87 5.21 14.92
N LEU A 60 -1.11 5.68 15.91
CA LEU A 60 0.02 4.97 16.51
C LEU A 60 -0.29 4.63 17.96
N VAL A 61 0.23 3.50 18.44
CA VAL A 61 0.18 3.18 19.88
C VAL A 61 0.97 4.23 20.67
N ASN A 62 0.50 4.54 21.88
CA ASN A 62 1.09 5.56 22.77
C ASN A 62 1.29 6.93 22.09
N ASP A 63 0.47 7.27 21.09
CA ASP A 63 0.59 8.51 20.30
C ASP A 63 2.03 8.76 19.80
N GLY A 64 2.70 7.72 19.32
CA GLY A 64 4.07 7.86 18.80
C GLY A 64 5.17 7.83 19.86
N ALA A 65 4.84 7.78 21.16
CA ALA A 65 5.81 7.79 22.26
C ALA A 65 6.41 6.41 22.56
N CYS A 66 6.96 5.72 21.54
CA CYS A 66 7.57 4.38 21.70
C CYS A 66 9.10 4.41 21.89
N GLY A 67 9.67 5.59 22.19
CA GLY A 67 11.11 5.76 22.44
C GLY A 67 11.95 5.66 21.17
N TRP A 68 12.95 4.77 21.18
CA TRP A 68 13.94 4.63 20.10
C TRP A 68 13.47 3.80 18.90
N GLY A 69 12.27 3.20 19.00
CA GLY A 69 11.72 2.30 17.99
C GLY A 69 10.57 2.90 17.20
N TRP A 70 10.14 2.15 16.18
CA TRP A 70 8.90 2.42 15.48
C TRP A 70 7.75 1.94 16.37
N CYS A 71 6.83 2.84 16.71
CA CYS A 71 5.49 2.48 17.14
C CYS A 71 4.75 1.62 16.12
N ALA A 72 4.11 0.57 16.62
CA ALA A 72 3.12 -0.16 15.84
C ALA A 72 1.88 0.72 15.59
N PRO A 73 1.23 0.60 14.43
CA PRO A 73 -0.09 1.16 14.21
C PRO A 73 -1.10 0.54 15.19
N THR A 74 -2.06 1.35 15.65
CA THR A 74 -3.23 0.82 16.36
C THR A 74 -4.13 0.05 15.38
N ALA A 75 -5.20 -0.59 15.86
CA ALA A 75 -6.23 -1.16 14.99
C ALA A 75 -6.79 -0.12 13.99
N PHE A 76 -6.98 1.13 14.43
CA PHE A 76 -7.38 2.23 13.56
C PHE A 76 -6.28 2.57 12.53
N GLY A 77 -5.01 2.61 12.95
CA GLY A 77 -3.87 2.80 12.05
C GLY A 77 -3.75 1.72 10.97
N TRP A 78 -3.99 0.46 11.32
CA TRP A 78 -4.03 -0.64 10.35
C TRP A 78 -5.17 -0.50 9.35
N CYS A 79 -6.38 -0.15 9.82
CA CYS A 79 -7.51 0.14 8.93
C CYS A 79 -7.22 1.34 8.03
N PHE A 80 -6.57 2.38 8.55
CA PHE A 80 -6.15 3.54 7.78
C PHE A 80 -5.17 3.16 6.67
N ILE A 81 -4.11 2.39 6.99
CA ILE A 81 -3.17 1.87 6.00
C ILE A 81 -3.92 1.15 4.89
N ALA A 82 -4.75 0.17 5.25
CA ALA A 82 -5.48 -0.64 4.28
C ALA A 82 -6.36 0.25 3.38
N ALA A 83 -7.17 1.13 3.98
CA ALA A 83 -8.07 2.01 3.23
C ALA A 83 -7.30 2.98 2.31
N PHE A 84 -6.26 3.62 2.82
CA PHE A 84 -5.47 4.60 2.07
C PHE A 84 -4.75 3.95 0.88
N TRP A 85 -4.05 2.84 1.10
CA TRP A 85 -3.26 2.19 0.05
C TRP A 85 -4.12 1.42 -0.96
N LEU A 86 -5.20 0.76 -0.52
CA LEU A 86 -6.16 0.17 -1.46
C LEU A 86 -6.89 1.26 -2.25
N GLY A 87 -7.24 2.38 -1.62
CA GLY A 87 -7.79 3.54 -2.29
C GLY A 87 -6.83 4.11 -3.35
N LEU A 88 -5.54 4.25 -3.01
CA LEU A 88 -4.52 4.70 -3.94
C LEU A 88 -4.34 3.72 -5.11
N ALA A 89 -4.25 2.42 -4.83
CA ALA A 89 -4.17 1.39 -5.87
C ALA A 89 -5.40 1.41 -6.80
N TRP A 90 -6.59 1.68 -6.25
CA TRP A 90 -7.81 1.84 -7.04
C TRP A 90 -7.77 3.07 -7.94
N VAL A 91 -7.34 4.23 -7.41
CA VAL A 91 -7.17 5.46 -8.20
C VAL A 91 -6.15 5.25 -9.32
N VAL A 92 -5.03 4.58 -9.04
CA VAL A 92 -4.01 4.21 -10.05
C VAL A 92 -4.63 3.30 -11.10
N ALA A 93 -5.38 2.27 -10.71
CA ALA A 93 -6.04 1.37 -11.65
C ALA A 93 -7.04 2.10 -12.57
N LEU A 94 -7.84 3.03 -12.01
CA LEU A 94 -8.73 3.90 -12.79
C LEU A 94 -7.93 4.78 -13.76
N GLY A 95 -6.85 5.40 -13.31
CA GLY A 95 -5.96 6.24 -14.11
C GLY A 95 -5.37 5.49 -15.29
N LEU A 96 -4.83 4.28 -15.06
CA LEU A 96 -4.22 3.44 -16.08
C LEU A 96 -5.23 3.02 -17.17
N VAL A 97 -6.44 2.60 -16.78
CA VAL A 97 -7.49 2.23 -17.73
C VAL A 97 -7.94 3.44 -18.54
N ARG A 98 -8.15 4.60 -17.89
CA ARG A 98 -8.54 5.84 -18.56
C ARG A 98 -7.47 6.35 -19.53
N TRP A 99 -6.20 6.29 -19.14
CA TRP A 99 -5.08 6.72 -19.99
C TRP A 99 -4.96 5.85 -21.25
N ARG A 100 -5.06 4.52 -21.12
CA ARG A 100 -5.08 3.60 -22.26
C ARG A 100 -6.26 3.83 -23.20
N GLY A 101 -7.41 4.29 -22.70
CA GLY A 101 -8.56 4.65 -23.52
C GLY A 101 -8.37 5.92 -24.35
N ARG A 102 -7.50 6.86 -23.91
CA ARG A 102 -7.22 8.11 -24.64
C ARG A 102 -6.12 7.98 -25.69
N GLY A 103 -5.20 7.03 -25.53
CA GLY A 103 -4.11 6.77 -26.48
C GLY A 103 -4.53 6.07 -27.78
N VAL A 104 -5.83 5.79 -27.96
CA VAL A 104 -6.41 5.21 -29.18
C VAL A 104 -7.32 6.26 -29.82
N SER A 105 -6.73 7.34 -30.33
CA SER A 105 -7.39 8.21 -31.31
C SER A 105 -6.68 7.95 -32.65
N PRO A 106 -7.36 7.50 -33.71
CA PRO A 106 -6.77 7.40 -35.05
C PRO A 106 -6.38 8.77 -35.61
#